data_AF-A0A519TZP9-F1
#
_entry.id   AF-A0A519TZP9-F1
#
_cell.length_a   1.000
_cell.length_b   1.000
_cell.length_c   1.000
_cell.angle_alpha   90.00
_cell.angle_beta   90.00
_cell.angle_gamma   90.00
#
_symmetry.space_group_name_H-M   'P 1'
#
loop_
_entity.id
_entity.type
_entity.pdbx_description
1 polymer ?
#
loop_
_entity_poly.entity_id
_entity_poly.type
_entity_poly.pdbx_seq_one_letter_code
_entity_poly.pdbx_strand_id
1 'polypeptide(L)' 'MYDLKLKNEWDYHLVRDYDMEQSELKGELKGELKGKLEIAGKMIKKGMLMKDIMAITGLTAVQIENANQKV' A
#
# COMPACT_ATOMS: atom_id res chain seq x y z
N MET A 1 -10.35 37.28 21.43
CA MET A 1 -10.85 36.09 22.16
C MET A 1 -11.65 35.16 21.24
N TYR A 2 -12.54 35.67 20.37
CA TYR A 2 -13.31 34.84 19.42
C TYR A 2 -12.44 34.18 18.33
N ASP A 3 -11.43 34.90 17.80
CA ASP A 3 -10.55 34.37 16.73
C ASP A 3 -9.67 33.18 17.15
N LEU A 4 -9.27 33.11 18.42
CA LEU A 4 -8.32 32.10 18.89
C LEU A 4 -8.97 30.72 19.00
N LYS A 5 -10.27 30.67 19.35
CA LYS A 5 -11.06 29.43 19.36
C LYS A 5 -11.32 28.94 17.94
N LEU A 6 -11.70 29.85 17.05
CA LEU A 6 -11.96 29.51 15.65
C LEU A 6 -10.71 28.94 14.99
N LYS A 7 -9.55 29.57 15.19
CA LYS A 7 -8.28 29.08 14.62
C LYS A 7 -7.90 27.69 15.12
N ASN A 8 -8.08 27.40 16.41
CA ASN A 8 -7.77 26.08 16.98
C ASN A 8 -8.72 24.98 16.48
N GLU A 9 -10.01 25.28 16.30
CA GLU A 9 -10.95 24.31 15.71
C GLU A 9 -10.57 23.97 14.27
N TRP A 10 -10.23 24.97 13.47
CA TRP A 10 -9.81 24.77 12.08
C TRP A 10 -8.50 23.99 11.99
N ASP A 11 -7.49 24.32 12.80
CA ASP A 11 -6.23 23.57 12.85
C ASP A 11 -6.46 22.11 13.27
N TYR A 12 -7.37 21.86 14.22
CA TYR A 12 -7.68 20.50 14.66
C TYR A 12 -8.35 19.67 13.56
N HIS A 13 -9.29 20.27 12.81
CA HIS A 13 -9.90 19.63 11.66
C HIS A 13 -8.88 19.33 10.56
N LEU A 14 -8.00 20.28 10.27
CA LEU A 14 -7.00 20.16 9.20
C LEU A 14 -5.98 19.05 9.49
N VAL A 15 -5.54 18.94 10.75
CA VAL A 15 -4.65 17.85 11.20
C VAL A 15 -5.35 16.51 11.10
N ARG A 16 -6.62 16.42 11.55
CA ARG A 16 -7.37 15.17 11.51
C ARG A 16 -7.64 14.70 10.08
N ASP A 17 -8.02 15.61 9.19
CA ASP A 17 -8.28 15.28 7.78
C ASP A 17 -7.00 14.84 7.08
N TYR A 18 -5.88 15.53 7.35
CA TYR A 18 -4.56 15.13 6.85
C TYR A 18 -4.14 13.73 7.34
N ASP A 19 -4.33 13.43 8.63
CA ASP A 19 -4.01 12.12 9.19
C ASP A 19 -4.89 11.00 8.62
N MET A 20 -6.15 11.31 8.32
CA MET A 20 -7.09 10.39 7.69
C MET A 20 -6.69 10.10 6.25
N GLU A 21 -6.43 11.15 5.45
CA GLU A 21 -5.98 11.04 4.07
C GLU A 21 -4.66 10.26 3.96
N GLN A 22 -3.69 10.55 4.85
CA GLN A 22 -2.43 9.79 4.92
C GLN A 22 -2.65 8.32 5.30
N SER A 23 -3.64 8.02 6.13
CA SER A 23 -3.97 6.66 6.54
C SER A 23 -4.64 5.87 5.42
N GLU A 24 -5.53 6.50 4.66
CA GLU A 24 -6.18 5.93 3.48
C GLU A 24 -5.15 5.64 2.39
N LEU A 25 -4.29 6.61 2.07
CA LEU A 25 -3.23 6.44 1.08
C LEU A 25 -2.26 5.30 1.45
N LYS A 26 -1.90 5.20 2.73
CA LYS A 26 -1.11 4.07 3.25
C LYS A 26 -1.86 2.75 3.16
N GLY A 27 -3.18 2.75 3.37
CA GLY A 27 -4.05 1.59 3.25
C GLY A 27 -4.11 1.07 1.82
N GLU A 28 -4.35 1.96 0.87
CA GLU A 28 -4.41 1.66 -0.57
C GLU A 28 -3.07 1.13 -1.08
N LEU A 29 -1.96 1.82 -0.79
CA LEU A 29 -0.62 1.36 -1.18
C LEU A 29 -0.29 -0.02 -0.60
N LYS A 30 -0.65 -0.27 0.67
CA LYS A 30 -0.49 -1.59 1.28
C LYS A 30 -1.39 -2.65 0.64
N GLY A 31 -2.61 -2.28 0.27
CA GLY A 31 -3.57 -3.15 -0.41
C GLY A 31 -3.09 -3.55 -1.80
N GLU A 32 -2.63 -2.58 -2.60
CA GLU A 32 -2.07 -2.83 -3.93
C GLU A 32 -0.82 -3.71 -3.87
N LEU A 33 0.11 -3.43 -2.94
CA LEU A 33 1.29 -4.26 -2.74
C LEU A 33 0.92 -5.69 -2.35
N LYS A 34 -0.01 -5.86 -1.41
CA LYS A 34 -0.50 -7.20 -1.03
C LYS A 34 -1.14 -7.92 -2.22
N GLY A 35 -1.97 -7.23 -3.00
CA GLY A 35 -2.61 -7.81 -4.18
C GLY A 35 -1.59 -8.25 -5.24
N LYS A 36 -0.59 -7.43 -5.53
CA LYS A 36 0.51 -7.77 -6.45
C LYS A 36 1.30 -8.99 -5.97
N LEU A 37 1.61 -9.07 -4.66
CA LEU A 37 2.31 -10.21 -4.07
C LEU A 37 1.47 -11.50 -4.10
N GLU A 38 0.16 -11.40 -3.82
CA GLU A 38 -0.75 -12.54 -3.87
C GLU A 38 -0.91 -13.08 -5.30
N ILE A 39 -1.03 -12.19 -6.28
CA ILE A 39 -1.06 -12.55 -7.71
C ILE A 39 0.26 -13.20 -8.12
N ALA A 40 1.41 -12.62 -7.72
CA ALA A 40 2.71 -13.21 -7.99
C ALA A 40 2.82 -14.63 -7.42
N GLY A 41 2.41 -14.85 -6.16
CA GLY A 41 2.40 -16.19 -5.54
C GLY A 41 1.49 -17.18 -6.27
N LYS A 42 0.30 -16.75 -6.73
CA LYS A 42 -0.58 -17.58 -7.56
C LYS A 42 0.03 -17.91 -8.93
N MET A 43 0.76 -16.98 -9.54
CA MET A 43 1.43 -17.20 -10.82
C MET A 43 2.61 -18.17 -10.69
N ILE A 44 3.41 -18.07 -9.62
CA ILE A 44 4.48 -19.05 -9.31
C ILE A 44 3.88 -20.45 -9.15
N LYS A 45 2.80 -20.59 -8.38
CA LYS A 45 2.12 -21.88 -8.17
C LYS A 45 1.57 -22.49 -9.47
N LYS A 46 1.30 -21.66 -10.48
CA LYS A 46 0.90 -22.09 -11.83
C LYS A 46 2.09 -22.45 -12.73
N GLY A 47 3.33 -22.37 -12.25
CA GLY A 47 4.54 -22.67 -13.02
C GLY A 47 4.96 -21.56 -13.98
N MET A 48 4.48 -20.33 -13.78
CA MET A 48 4.85 -19.19 -14.62
C MET A 48 6.29 -18.77 -14.34
N LEU A 49 7.02 -18.35 -15.37
CA LEU A 49 8.42 -17.94 -15.23
C LEU A 49 8.53 -16.64 -14.43
N MET A 50 9.57 -16.55 -13.59
CA MET A 50 9.83 -15.37 -12.77
C MET A 50 9.91 -14.08 -13.60
N LYS A 51 10.52 -14.13 -14.80
CA LYS A 51 10.60 -12.98 -15.71
C LYS A 51 9.23 -12.46 -16.13
N ASP A 52 8.28 -13.36 -16.40
CA ASP A 52 6.93 -12.97 -16.84
C ASP A 52 6.13 -12.40 -15.67
N ILE A 53 6.31 -12.98 -14.48
CA ILE A 53 5.69 -12.48 -13.25
C ILE A 53 6.20 -11.08 -12.92
N MET A 54 7.51 -10.83 -13.06
CA MET A 54 8.10 -9.51 -12.91
C MET A 54 7.54 -8.51 -13.92
N ALA A 55 7.34 -8.93 -15.17
CA ALA A 55 6.77 -8.07 -16.22
C ALA A 55 5.29 -7.71 -15.94
N ILE A 56 4.49 -8.64 -15.40
CA ILE A 56 3.06 -8.42 -15.12
C ILE A 56 2.84 -7.61 -13.85
N THR A 57 3.57 -7.94 -12.78
CA THR A 57 3.35 -7.34 -11.45
C THR A 57 4.20 -6.10 -11.19
N GLY A 58 5.27 -5.91 -11.97
CA GLY A 58 6.28 -4.87 -11.76
C GLY A 58 7.12 -5.10 -10.50
N LEU A 59 7.02 -6.27 -9.86
CA LEU A 59 7.78 -6.63 -8.68
C LEU A 59 9.17 -7.13 -9.07
N THR A 60 10.14 -6.94 -8.17
CA THR A 60 11.48 -7.51 -8.32
C THR A 60 11.51 -8.98 -7.90
N ALA A 61 12.44 -9.76 -8.44
CA ALA A 61 12.62 -11.17 -8.07
C ALA A 61 12.73 -11.37 -6.53
N VAL A 62 13.42 -10.45 -5.84
CA VAL A 62 13.59 -10.46 -4.38
C VAL A 62 12.27 -10.29 -3.63
N GLN A 63 11.37 -9.44 -4.14
CA GLN A 63 10.04 -9.24 -3.54
C GLN A 63 9.15 -10.47 -3.75
N ILE A 64 9.27 -11.10 -4.91
CA ILE A 64 8.51 -12.31 -5.26
C ILE A 64 8.99 -13.51 -4.43
N GLU A 65 10.31 -13.69 -4.23
CA GLU A 65 10.86 -14.73 -3.36
C GLU A 65 10.45 -14.56 -1.90
N ASN A 66 10.52 -13.33 -1.38
CA ASN A 66 10.06 -13.04 -0.02
C ASN A 66 8.56 -13.31 0.18
N ALA A 67 7.75 -13.13 -0.87
CA ALA A 67 6.33 -13.49 -0.84
C ALA A 67 6.12 -15.01 -0.79
N ASN A 68 6.99 -15.76 -1.47
CA ASN A 68 6.89 -17.22 -1.55
C ASN A 68 7.42 -17.93 -0.29
N GLN A 69 8.40 -17.36 0.43
CA GLN A 69 8.92 -17.93 1.68
C GLN A 69 7.98 -17.79 2.89
N LYS A 70 6.96 -16.94 2.83
CA LYS A 70 5.98 -16.74 3.91
C LYS A 70 4.73 -17.62 3.80
N VAL A 71 4.68 -18.53 2.82
CA VAL A 71 3.62 -19.52 2.61
C VAL A 71 4.12 -20.89 3.02
#